data_AF-A0A6A7B2G1-F1
#
_entry.id   AF-A0A6A7B2G1-F1
#
_cell.length_a   1.000
_cell.length_b   1.000
_cell.length_c   1.000
_cell.angle_alpha   90.00
_cell.angle_beta   90.00
_cell.angle_gamma   90.00
#
_symmetry.space_group_name_H-M   'P 1'
#
loop_
_entity.id
_entity.type
_entity.pdbx_description
1 polymer ?
#
loop_
_entity_poly.entity_id
_entity_poly.type
_entity_poly.pdbx_seq_one_letter_code
_entity_poly.pdbx_strand_id
1 'polypeptide(L)'
;MALRNFDSEALLQNWDDEKYSPLHNGKSFAQSIREAFGIPSSDAYVYRALAETTLDITQRAIDAKRAHGLHGWYHDDEGTPITPQYPTPEEITAYTTLFSPSLSLPKALTSYKSNAKANTLRSPISTHLTSLYHNTTPGLLPSKKPRTHKNPYLTLWTYSCHTLEYAGPLPSTTHTKISHHVLPIFYHHFGCIVPSYAALHVLAKLAQPSKPSKEPVRPILDIGSGNGYWTFMLRHFPVEELGGAAKALDVRAVDSGLSEYRVSWVRDTVRVDGVKYLESMEGGKGCVLLLVYPQATGGFTEKVLRAFEGDVIVVAGTQNGNGFTGFTDVRVDEWVEGNLGAFELTLRIPLPSFAGKDEGLFVFQRRKL
;
A
#
# COMPACT_ATOMS: atom_id res chain seq x y z
N MET A 1 -12.14 -22.52 3.59
CA MET A 1 -11.03 -21.55 3.48
C MET A 1 -10.10 -22.07 2.41
N ALA A 2 -9.94 -21.34 1.30
CA ALA A 2 -9.21 -21.81 0.12
C ALA A 2 -7.73 -22.15 0.40
N LEU A 3 -7.17 -21.72 1.53
CA LEU A 3 -5.73 -21.75 1.79
C LEU A 3 -5.37 -22.13 3.23
N ARG A 4 -5.93 -23.23 3.75
CA ARG A 4 -5.62 -23.72 5.12
C ARG A 4 -4.12 -24.00 5.35
N ASN A 5 -3.38 -24.30 4.29
CA ASN A 5 -1.95 -24.66 4.34
C ASN A 5 -1.06 -23.63 3.61
N PHE A 6 -1.47 -22.36 3.54
CA PHE A 6 -0.62 -21.34 2.93
C PHE A 6 0.70 -21.19 3.69
N ASP A 7 1.79 -21.20 2.93
CA ASP A 7 3.15 -21.02 3.40
C ASP A 7 3.72 -19.74 2.76
N SER A 8 3.66 -18.65 3.52
CA SER A 8 4.12 -17.32 3.10
C SER A 8 5.62 -17.28 2.85
N GLU A 9 6.41 -18.01 3.64
CA GLU A 9 7.86 -18.14 3.49
C GLU A 9 8.21 -18.85 2.19
N ALA A 10 7.60 -20.02 1.96
CA ALA A 10 7.81 -20.78 0.75
C ALA A 10 7.37 -20.00 -0.49
N LEU A 11 6.27 -19.25 -0.43
CA LEU A 11 5.85 -18.40 -1.55
C LEU A 11 6.88 -17.30 -1.81
N LEU A 12 7.30 -16.54 -0.80
CA LEU A 12 8.27 -15.46 -0.99
C LEU A 12 9.61 -16.01 -1.52
N GLN A 13 10.13 -17.09 -0.95
CA GLN A 13 11.38 -17.70 -1.39
C GLN A 13 11.31 -18.15 -2.86
N ASN A 14 10.24 -18.84 -3.24
CA ASN A 14 10.05 -19.39 -4.58
C ASN A 14 9.45 -18.42 -5.59
N TRP A 15 9.08 -17.20 -5.17
CA TRP A 15 8.49 -16.24 -6.09
C TRP A 15 9.50 -15.83 -7.17
N ASP A 16 9.05 -15.99 -8.40
CA ASP A 16 9.73 -15.66 -9.65
C ASP A 16 8.68 -15.05 -10.58
N ASP A 17 8.98 -13.88 -11.12
CA ASP A 17 8.06 -13.16 -12.00
C ASP A 17 7.82 -13.95 -13.30
N GLU A 18 8.83 -14.65 -13.82
CA GLU A 18 8.70 -15.52 -15.02
C GLU A 18 7.80 -16.72 -14.77
N LYS A 19 7.58 -17.08 -13.49
CA LYS A 19 6.69 -18.18 -13.11
C LYS A 19 5.28 -17.70 -12.78
N TYR A 20 5.14 -16.65 -11.98
CA TYR A 20 3.88 -16.27 -11.34
C TYR A 20 3.30 -14.94 -11.81
N SER A 21 4.02 -14.15 -12.60
CA SER A 21 3.49 -12.89 -13.11
C SER A 21 2.86 -13.07 -14.50
N PRO A 22 1.57 -12.73 -14.68
CA PRO A 22 0.95 -12.75 -16.00
C PRO A 22 1.63 -11.80 -17.01
N LEU A 23 2.44 -10.83 -16.56
CA LEU A 23 3.21 -9.96 -17.45
C LEU A 23 4.36 -10.70 -18.17
N HIS A 24 4.85 -11.79 -17.58
CA HIS A 24 6.09 -12.44 -18.00
C HIS A 24 5.86 -13.89 -18.45
N ASN A 25 4.93 -14.59 -17.81
CA ASN A 25 4.75 -16.03 -17.98
C ASN A 25 3.77 -16.44 -19.11
N GLY A 26 3.06 -15.48 -19.73
CA GLY A 26 2.05 -15.73 -20.77
C GLY A 26 0.76 -16.43 -20.29
N LYS A 27 0.60 -16.64 -18.97
CA LYS A 27 -0.58 -17.26 -18.36
C LYS A 27 -1.65 -16.21 -18.04
N SER A 28 -2.89 -16.67 -17.88
CA SER A 28 -3.96 -15.80 -17.39
C SER A 28 -3.74 -15.37 -15.93
N PHE A 29 -4.41 -14.31 -15.50
CA PHE A 29 -4.37 -13.89 -14.10
C PHE A 29 -4.88 -14.99 -13.16
N ALA A 30 -5.98 -15.64 -13.53
CA ALA A 30 -6.52 -16.74 -12.73
C ALA A 30 -5.57 -17.94 -12.63
N GLN A 31 -4.87 -18.31 -13.72
CA GLN A 31 -3.86 -19.37 -13.69
C GLN A 31 -2.68 -19.00 -12.79
N SER A 32 -2.15 -17.78 -12.94
CA SER A 32 -1.04 -17.29 -12.13
C SER A 32 -1.36 -17.25 -10.63
N ILE A 33 -2.56 -16.78 -10.25
CA ILE A 33 -3.00 -16.78 -8.84
C ILE A 33 -3.19 -18.21 -8.32
N ARG A 34 -3.76 -19.12 -9.14
CA ARG A 34 -3.91 -20.52 -8.76
C ARG A 34 -2.58 -21.18 -8.46
N GLU A 35 -1.60 -20.99 -9.33
CA GLU A 35 -0.27 -21.58 -9.15
C GLU A 35 0.48 -20.95 -7.97
N ALA A 36 0.45 -19.63 -7.84
CA ALA A 36 1.15 -18.92 -6.76
C ALA A 36 0.65 -19.36 -5.37
N PHE A 37 -0.66 -19.57 -5.23
CA PHE A 37 -1.27 -19.90 -3.95
C PHE A 37 -1.64 -21.38 -3.80
N GLY A 38 -1.36 -22.23 -4.79
CA GLY A 38 -1.73 -23.65 -4.74
C GLY A 38 -3.25 -23.89 -4.74
N ILE A 39 -4.02 -23.04 -5.42
CA ILE A 39 -5.48 -23.14 -5.51
C ILE A 39 -5.86 -24.11 -6.65
N PRO A 40 -6.70 -25.12 -6.41
CA PRO A 40 -7.10 -26.07 -7.45
C PRO A 40 -7.98 -25.40 -8.51
N SER A 41 -7.98 -25.95 -9.73
CA SER A 41 -8.85 -25.46 -10.81
C SER A 41 -10.34 -25.60 -10.51
N SER A 42 -10.71 -26.54 -9.64
CA SER A 42 -12.07 -26.76 -9.15
C SER A 42 -12.49 -25.84 -8.00
N ASP A 43 -11.61 -24.93 -7.55
CA ASP A 43 -11.94 -24.01 -6.47
C ASP A 43 -13.10 -23.08 -6.86
N ALA A 44 -14.06 -22.96 -5.96
CA ALA A 44 -15.25 -22.11 -6.10
C ALA A 44 -15.28 -21.02 -5.03
N TYR A 45 -14.12 -20.63 -4.49
CA TYR A 45 -14.06 -19.62 -3.44
C TYR A 45 -14.58 -18.28 -3.94
N VAL A 46 -15.49 -17.70 -3.17
CA VAL A 46 -16.07 -16.38 -3.44
C VAL A 46 -15.26 -15.34 -2.68
N TYR A 47 -14.54 -14.51 -3.43
CA TYR A 47 -13.79 -13.37 -2.93
C TYR A 47 -14.74 -12.22 -2.65
N ARG A 48 -14.57 -11.56 -1.50
CA ARG A 48 -15.47 -10.52 -1.01
C ARG A 48 -14.71 -9.23 -0.75
N ALA A 49 -15.29 -8.12 -1.23
CA ALA A 49 -14.97 -6.76 -0.83
C ALA A 49 -16.29 -5.97 -0.75
N LEU A 50 -16.46 -4.90 -1.56
CA LEU A 50 -17.77 -4.28 -1.78
C LEU A 50 -18.68 -5.12 -2.69
N ALA A 51 -18.08 -5.96 -3.54
CA ALA A 51 -18.76 -6.90 -4.42
C ALA A 51 -18.18 -8.31 -4.22
N GLU A 52 -18.85 -9.30 -4.81
CA GLU A 52 -18.43 -10.71 -4.79
C GLU A 52 -17.97 -11.18 -6.17
N THR A 53 -16.93 -12.01 -6.21
CA THR A 53 -16.40 -12.58 -7.46
C THR A 53 -15.72 -13.93 -7.20
N THR A 54 -15.41 -14.66 -8.27
CA THR A 54 -14.49 -15.82 -8.25
C THR A 54 -13.30 -15.52 -9.15
N LEU A 55 -12.23 -16.32 -9.10
CA LEU A 55 -11.09 -16.14 -10.00
C LEU A 55 -11.51 -16.15 -11.48
N ASP A 56 -12.40 -17.04 -11.87
CA ASP A 56 -12.84 -17.14 -13.26
C ASP A 56 -13.80 -16.03 -13.68
N ILE A 57 -14.67 -15.54 -12.77
CA ILE A 57 -15.47 -14.33 -13.04
C ILE A 57 -14.56 -13.12 -13.23
N THR A 58 -13.57 -12.94 -12.34
CA THR A 58 -12.58 -11.87 -12.45
C THR A 58 -11.79 -11.98 -13.76
N GLN A 59 -11.38 -13.17 -14.18
CA GLN A 59 -10.68 -13.36 -15.46
C GLN A 59 -11.57 -12.96 -16.65
N ARG A 60 -12.85 -13.33 -16.67
CA ARG A 60 -13.76 -12.90 -17.73
C ARG A 60 -13.92 -11.38 -17.78
N ALA A 61 -13.93 -10.71 -16.63
CA ALA A 61 -13.96 -9.25 -16.56
C ALA A 61 -12.66 -8.62 -17.09
N ILE A 62 -11.50 -9.23 -16.82
CA ILE A 62 -10.21 -8.83 -17.41
C ILE A 62 -10.25 -8.96 -18.94
N ASP A 63 -10.79 -10.07 -19.45
CA ASP A 63 -10.88 -10.35 -20.88
C ASP A 63 -11.86 -9.42 -21.60
N ALA A 64 -12.87 -8.90 -20.88
CA ALA A 64 -13.82 -7.91 -21.39
C ALA A 64 -13.21 -6.51 -21.58
N LYS A 65 -12.03 -6.23 -21.01
CA LYS A 65 -11.30 -4.95 -21.17
C LYS A 65 -12.20 -3.74 -20.86
N ARG A 66 -12.25 -2.77 -21.77
CA ARG A 66 -13.00 -1.51 -21.65
C ARG A 66 -14.53 -1.67 -21.70
N ALA A 67 -15.04 -2.87 -22.01
CA ALA A 67 -16.47 -3.10 -22.11
C ALA A 67 -17.18 -2.68 -20.81
N HIS A 68 -18.41 -2.17 -20.94
CA HIS A 68 -19.24 -1.75 -19.82
C HIS A 68 -18.60 -0.70 -18.89
N GLY A 69 -17.61 0.06 -19.39
CA GLY A 69 -16.96 1.12 -18.61
C GLY A 69 -16.00 0.62 -17.53
N LEU A 70 -15.58 -0.66 -17.59
CA LEU A 70 -14.71 -1.27 -16.58
C LEU A 70 -13.34 -0.58 -16.42
N HIS A 71 -12.92 0.23 -17.40
CA HIS A 71 -11.66 0.98 -17.41
C HIS A 71 -11.88 2.52 -17.39
N GLY A 72 -13.06 2.98 -16.99
CA GLY A 72 -13.43 4.41 -16.99
C GLY A 72 -12.82 5.21 -15.84
N TRP A 73 -11.48 5.25 -15.72
CA TRP A 73 -10.79 5.88 -14.59
C TRP A 73 -10.61 7.39 -14.72
N TYR A 74 -10.49 7.87 -15.96
CA TYR A 74 -10.08 9.24 -16.26
C TYR A 74 -11.29 10.05 -16.69
N HIS A 75 -11.81 10.83 -15.75
CA HIS A 75 -12.94 11.73 -15.93
C HIS A 75 -12.67 13.08 -15.25
N ASP A 76 -13.43 14.10 -15.61
CA ASP A 76 -13.46 15.39 -14.92
C ASP A 76 -14.31 15.32 -13.63
N ASP A 77 -14.54 16.46 -13.01
CA ASP A 77 -15.25 16.56 -11.74
C ASP A 77 -16.77 16.29 -11.92
N GLU A 78 -17.28 16.48 -13.13
CA GLU A 78 -18.65 16.14 -13.55
C GLU A 78 -18.80 14.64 -13.91
N GLY A 79 -17.70 13.87 -13.90
CA GLY A 79 -17.71 12.46 -14.26
C GLY A 79 -17.68 12.19 -15.77
N THR A 80 -17.42 13.21 -16.59
CA THR A 80 -17.28 13.10 -18.04
C THR A 80 -15.87 12.62 -18.39
N PRO A 81 -15.70 11.62 -19.28
CA PRO A 81 -14.38 11.16 -19.70
C PRO A 81 -13.51 12.29 -20.27
N ILE A 82 -12.26 12.39 -19.83
CA ILE A 82 -11.30 13.37 -20.35
C ILE A 82 -10.57 12.85 -21.60
N THR A 83 -9.90 13.75 -22.33
CA THR A 83 -9.08 13.40 -23.50
C THR A 83 -7.59 13.56 -23.21
N PRO A 84 -6.76 12.53 -23.45
CA PRO A 84 -7.12 11.17 -23.87
C PRO A 84 -7.77 10.38 -22.71
N GLN A 85 -8.71 9.48 -23.05
CA GLN A 85 -9.44 8.69 -22.04
C GLN A 85 -8.61 7.55 -21.44
N TYR A 86 -7.62 7.06 -22.17
CA TYR A 86 -6.80 5.92 -21.78
C TYR A 86 -5.31 6.25 -21.94
N PRO A 87 -4.47 5.83 -20.99
CA PRO A 87 -3.03 6.04 -21.07
C PRO A 87 -2.39 5.11 -22.10
N THR A 88 -1.25 5.51 -22.64
CA THR A 88 -0.42 4.57 -23.43
C THR A 88 0.29 3.56 -22.51
N PRO A 89 0.72 2.39 -23.02
CA PRO A 89 1.54 1.45 -22.25
C PRO A 89 2.79 2.09 -21.64
N GLU A 90 3.43 3.03 -22.33
CA GLU A 90 4.60 3.77 -21.84
C GLU A 90 4.26 4.67 -20.64
N GLU A 91 3.07 5.28 -20.62
CA GLU A 91 2.61 6.06 -19.47
C GLU A 91 2.37 5.19 -18.24
N ILE A 92 1.77 4.02 -18.44
CA ILE A 92 1.55 3.02 -17.39
C ILE A 92 2.90 2.55 -16.83
N THR A 93 3.84 2.14 -17.70
CA THR A 93 5.19 1.73 -17.30
C THR A 93 5.91 2.85 -16.55
N ALA A 94 5.81 4.09 -17.02
CA ALA A 94 6.45 5.23 -16.36
C ALA A 94 5.89 5.46 -14.94
N TYR A 95 4.59 5.26 -14.74
CA TYR A 95 3.95 5.36 -13.43
C TYR A 95 4.37 4.20 -12.50
N THR A 96 4.25 2.95 -12.95
CA THR A 96 4.59 1.78 -12.12
C THR A 96 6.07 1.77 -11.74
N THR A 97 6.94 2.26 -12.63
CA THR A 97 8.38 2.42 -12.38
C THR A 97 8.69 3.36 -11.21
N LEU A 98 7.83 4.33 -10.86
CA LEU A 98 8.02 5.22 -9.70
C LEU A 98 8.30 4.44 -8.40
N PHE A 99 7.71 3.26 -8.28
CA PHE A 99 7.76 2.42 -7.08
C PHE A 99 8.83 1.34 -7.14
N SER A 100 9.67 1.36 -8.17
CA SER A 100 10.80 0.44 -8.31
C SER A 100 11.80 0.63 -7.15
N PRO A 101 12.28 -0.45 -6.52
CA PRO A 101 13.20 -0.36 -5.39
C PRO A 101 14.51 0.34 -5.79
N SER A 102 14.96 0.22 -7.03
CA SER A 102 16.22 0.81 -7.51
C SER A 102 16.21 2.33 -7.66
N LEU A 103 15.03 2.96 -7.57
CA LEU A 103 14.88 4.40 -7.77
C LEU A 103 14.85 5.18 -6.47
N SER A 104 15.27 6.44 -6.56
CA SER A 104 15.01 7.44 -5.54
C SER A 104 13.68 8.10 -5.88
N LEU A 105 12.65 7.84 -5.08
CA LEU A 105 11.29 8.31 -5.35
C LEU A 105 11.19 9.82 -5.63
N PRO A 106 11.87 10.73 -4.89
CA PRO A 106 11.81 12.16 -5.19
C PRO A 106 12.36 12.48 -6.59
N LYS A 107 13.49 11.87 -6.97
CA LYS A 107 14.07 12.05 -8.31
C LYS A 107 13.21 11.40 -9.39
N ALA A 108 12.58 10.27 -9.10
CA ALA A 108 11.66 9.59 -10.00
C ALA A 108 10.42 10.48 -10.25
N LEU A 109 9.86 11.12 -9.23
CA LEU A 109 8.75 12.08 -9.37
C LEU A 109 9.14 13.31 -10.20
N THR A 110 10.29 13.92 -9.92
CA THR A 110 10.81 15.04 -10.73
C THR A 110 10.97 14.64 -12.19
N SER A 111 11.58 13.48 -12.46
CA SER A 111 11.74 12.96 -13.82
C SER A 111 10.41 12.59 -14.46
N TYR A 112 9.47 12.06 -13.69
CA TYR A 112 8.14 11.70 -14.15
C TYR A 112 7.40 12.92 -14.67
N LYS A 113 7.45 14.03 -13.93
CA LYS A 113 6.90 15.33 -14.31
C LYS A 113 7.66 16.00 -15.47
N SER A 114 9.00 16.03 -15.44
CA SER A 114 9.79 16.73 -16.47
C SER A 114 9.67 16.11 -17.85
N ASN A 115 9.36 14.81 -17.93
CA ASN A 115 9.19 14.08 -19.19
C ASN A 115 7.71 13.88 -19.55
N ALA A 116 6.79 14.53 -18.84
CA ALA A 116 5.37 14.46 -19.15
C ALA A 116 5.04 15.34 -20.36
N LYS A 117 4.52 14.74 -21.42
CA LYS A 117 4.03 15.49 -22.59
C LYS A 117 2.68 16.12 -22.25
N ALA A 118 2.46 17.36 -22.68
CA ALA A 118 1.27 18.14 -22.30
C ALA A 118 -0.06 17.51 -22.75
N ASN A 119 -0.04 16.71 -23.82
CA ASN A 119 -1.21 16.07 -24.42
C ASN A 119 -1.46 14.63 -23.93
N THR A 120 -0.88 14.22 -22.81
CA THR A 120 -1.04 12.87 -22.26
C THR A 120 -1.47 12.92 -20.79
N LEU A 121 -2.04 11.82 -20.28
CA LEU A 121 -2.53 11.73 -18.90
C LEU A 121 -1.40 11.88 -17.86
N ARG A 122 -0.18 11.50 -18.22
CA ARG A 122 1.01 11.68 -17.39
C ARG A 122 1.21 13.11 -16.90
N SER A 123 0.85 14.14 -17.68
CA SER A 123 1.05 15.54 -17.27
C SER A 123 0.21 15.92 -16.03
N PRO A 124 -1.12 15.80 -16.06
CA PRO A 124 -1.93 16.07 -14.87
C PRO A 124 -1.67 15.07 -13.72
N ILE A 125 -1.39 13.78 -14.00
CA ILE A 125 -1.02 12.79 -12.96
C ILE A 125 0.27 13.19 -12.25
N SER A 126 1.33 13.51 -12.99
CA SER A 126 2.62 13.88 -12.42
C SER A 126 2.53 15.18 -11.61
N THR A 127 1.70 16.12 -12.04
CA THR A 127 1.44 17.37 -11.33
C THR A 127 0.74 17.10 -10.00
N HIS A 128 -0.30 16.26 -10.01
CA HIS A 128 -1.03 15.84 -8.82
C HIS A 128 -0.12 15.15 -7.79
N LEU A 129 0.58 14.09 -8.21
CA LEU A 129 1.49 13.33 -7.33
C LEU A 129 2.61 14.22 -6.75
N THR A 130 3.15 15.15 -7.55
CA THR A 130 4.18 16.08 -7.07
C THR A 130 3.62 17.09 -6.07
N SER A 131 2.37 17.55 -6.26
CA SER A 131 1.73 18.48 -5.33
C SER A 131 1.46 17.86 -3.96
N LEU A 132 1.27 16.54 -3.92
CA LEU A 132 1.08 15.80 -2.69
C LEU A 132 2.39 15.35 -2.05
N TYR A 133 3.52 15.30 -2.76
CA TYR A 133 4.79 14.94 -2.16
C TYR A 133 5.23 15.96 -1.08
N HIS A 134 5.55 15.48 0.11
CA HIS A 134 6.03 16.29 1.24
C HIS A 134 7.18 15.58 1.94
N ASN A 135 8.24 16.31 2.32
CA ASN A 135 9.36 15.74 3.07
C ASN A 135 10.13 16.83 3.81
N THR A 136 10.05 16.83 5.13
CA THR A 136 10.83 17.71 6.03
C THR A 136 11.84 16.95 6.88
N THR A 137 11.94 15.62 6.73
CA THR A 137 12.93 14.79 7.45
C THR A 137 13.97 14.21 6.50
N PRO A 138 15.13 14.87 6.34
CA PRO A 138 16.22 14.38 5.52
C PRO A 138 16.67 12.97 5.91
N GLY A 139 16.91 12.12 4.91
CA GLY A 139 17.48 10.78 5.12
C GLY A 139 16.51 9.68 5.54
N LEU A 140 15.19 9.93 5.59
CA LEU A 140 14.19 8.87 5.75
C LEU A 140 13.98 8.05 4.48
N LEU A 141 14.13 8.67 3.30
CA LEU A 141 13.94 7.99 2.02
C LEU A 141 15.22 7.31 1.55
N PRO A 142 15.10 6.20 0.80
CA PRO A 142 16.26 5.53 0.25
C PRO A 142 17.03 6.43 -0.72
N SER A 143 18.36 6.37 -0.62
CA SER A 143 19.28 6.99 -1.57
C SER A 143 19.18 6.34 -2.96
N LYS A 144 19.86 6.86 -3.98
CA LYS A 144 19.93 6.19 -5.29
C LYS A 144 21.00 5.09 -5.22
N LYS A 145 20.59 3.82 -5.25
CA LYS A 145 21.49 2.66 -5.37
C LYS A 145 20.80 1.54 -6.16
N PRO A 146 21.55 0.72 -6.93
CA PRO A 146 21.03 -0.52 -7.46
C PRO A 146 20.61 -1.40 -6.27
N ARG A 147 19.33 -1.76 -6.22
CA ARG A 147 18.78 -2.65 -5.22
C ARG A 147 17.62 -3.42 -5.82
N THR A 148 17.41 -4.62 -5.30
CA THR A 148 16.31 -5.48 -5.65
C THR A 148 15.51 -5.76 -4.39
N HIS A 149 14.20 -5.91 -4.52
CA HIS A 149 13.35 -6.25 -3.40
C HIS A 149 12.20 -7.08 -3.92
N LYS A 150 12.15 -8.33 -3.46
CA LYS A 150 11.14 -9.27 -3.90
C LYS A 150 9.79 -8.88 -3.27
N ASN A 151 8.80 -8.59 -4.09
CA ASN A 151 7.47 -8.19 -3.63
C ASN A 151 6.41 -8.72 -4.60
N PRO A 152 5.87 -9.92 -4.33
CA PRO A 152 4.80 -10.52 -5.14
C PRO A 152 3.62 -9.61 -5.40
N TYR A 153 3.24 -8.80 -4.40
CA TYR A 153 2.11 -7.91 -4.51
C TYR A 153 2.39 -6.76 -5.48
N LEU A 154 3.59 -6.17 -5.44
CA LEU A 154 3.99 -5.11 -6.37
C LEU A 154 4.06 -5.62 -7.82
N THR A 155 4.53 -6.85 -8.04
CA THR A 155 4.52 -7.50 -9.36
C THR A 155 3.09 -7.61 -9.90
N LEU A 156 2.18 -8.19 -9.12
CA LEU A 156 0.78 -8.38 -9.53
C LEU A 156 0.02 -7.05 -9.64
N TRP A 157 0.34 -6.07 -8.80
CA TRP A 157 -0.18 -4.72 -8.93
C TRP A 157 0.26 -4.08 -10.25
N THR A 158 1.52 -4.21 -10.63
CA THR A 158 2.04 -3.71 -11.92
C THR A 158 1.28 -4.34 -13.08
N TYR A 159 1.04 -5.66 -13.04
CA TYR A 159 0.18 -6.35 -14.00
C TYR A 159 -1.23 -5.73 -14.05
N SER A 160 -1.83 -5.45 -12.88
CA SER A 160 -3.16 -4.88 -12.82
C SER A 160 -3.23 -3.48 -13.42
N CYS A 161 -2.19 -2.65 -13.26
CA CYS A 161 -2.11 -1.34 -13.91
C CYS A 161 -2.13 -1.46 -15.43
N HIS A 162 -1.34 -2.37 -16.00
CA HIS A 162 -1.33 -2.61 -17.45
C HIS A 162 -2.66 -3.17 -17.95
N THR A 163 -3.22 -4.11 -17.20
CA THR A 163 -4.45 -4.80 -17.59
C THR A 163 -5.66 -3.89 -17.55
N LEU A 164 -5.71 -3.00 -16.56
CA LEU A 164 -6.81 -2.06 -16.33
C LEU A 164 -6.58 -0.71 -16.99
N GLU A 165 -5.46 -0.51 -17.69
CA GLU A 165 -5.11 0.76 -18.34
C GLU A 165 -5.04 1.94 -17.34
N TYR A 166 -4.34 1.73 -16.23
CA TYR A 166 -4.18 2.71 -15.16
C TYR A 166 -2.74 3.21 -15.05
N ALA A 167 -2.54 4.51 -15.26
CA ALA A 167 -1.25 5.20 -15.16
C ALA A 167 -1.14 6.13 -13.93
N GLY A 168 -2.04 5.99 -12.96
CA GLY A 168 -2.03 6.77 -11.71
C GLY A 168 -3.18 7.77 -11.57
N PRO A 169 -3.27 8.41 -10.39
CA PRO A 169 -4.41 9.24 -10.01
C PRO A 169 -4.31 10.68 -10.51
N LEU A 170 -5.49 11.25 -10.75
CA LEU A 170 -5.76 12.68 -10.92
C LEU A 170 -6.49 13.27 -9.70
N PRO A 171 -6.59 14.60 -9.57
CA PRO A 171 -7.44 15.21 -8.54
C PRO A 171 -8.88 14.67 -8.56
N SER A 172 -9.45 14.53 -9.76
CA SER A 172 -10.81 14.01 -10.00
C SER A 172 -11.01 12.54 -9.61
N THR A 173 -9.94 11.79 -9.35
CA THR A 173 -10.02 10.39 -8.82
C THR A 173 -10.81 10.33 -7.52
N THR A 174 -10.90 11.43 -6.77
CA THR A 174 -11.76 11.53 -5.57
C THR A 174 -13.25 11.26 -5.87
N HIS A 175 -13.68 11.52 -7.11
CA HIS A 175 -15.04 11.31 -7.58
C HIS A 175 -15.27 9.90 -8.15
N THR A 176 -14.22 9.08 -8.35
CA THR A 176 -14.36 7.72 -8.86
C THR A 176 -15.14 6.84 -7.87
N LYS A 177 -16.31 6.35 -8.29
CA LYS A 177 -17.19 5.49 -7.46
C LYS A 177 -17.13 4.00 -7.80
N ILE A 178 -16.57 3.66 -8.95
CA ILE A 178 -16.36 2.27 -9.35
C ILE A 178 -15.12 1.68 -8.67
N SER A 179 -15.11 0.36 -8.49
CA SER A 179 -13.94 -0.41 -8.03
C SER A 179 -13.56 -1.44 -9.09
N HIS A 180 -12.27 -1.69 -9.28
CA HIS A 180 -11.83 -2.67 -10.28
C HIS A 180 -12.09 -4.12 -9.83
N HIS A 181 -12.42 -4.99 -10.78
CA HIS A 181 -12.83 -6.38 -10.57
C HIS A 181 -11.71 -7.30 -10.01
N VAL A 182 -10.46 -6.85 -10.05
CA VAL A 182 -9.29 -7.55 -9.47
C VAL A 182 -9.16 -7.30 -7.95
N LEU A 183 -9.75 -6.22 -7.44
CA LEU A 183 -9.56 -5.76 -6.06
C LEU A 183 -9.92 -6.81 -4.99
N PRO A 184 -11.03 -7.57 -5.09
CA PRO A 184 -11.36 -8.59 -4.08
C PRO A 184 -10.30 -9.70 -3.98
N ILE A 185 -9.65 -10.04 -5.10
CA ILE A 185 -8.59 -11.05 -5.15
C ILE A 185 -7.35 -10.54 -4.40
N PHE A 186 -6.96 -9.29 -4.63
CA PHE A 186 -5.83 -8.67 -3.94
C PHE A 186 -6.09 -8.41 -2.46
N TYR A 187 -7.28 -7.97 -2.09
CA TYR A 187 -7.65 -7.78 -0.68
C TYR A 187 -7.59 -9.08 0.10
N HIS A 188 -8.02 -10.18 -0.51
CA HIS A 188 -7.96 -11.50 0.08
C HIS A 188 -6.51 -12.00 0.25
N HIS A 189 -5.71 -11.90 -0.82
CA HIS A 189 -4.37 -12.51 -0.86
C HIS A 189 -3.27 -11.64 -0.30
N PHE A 190 -3.36 -10.31 -0.35
CA PHE A 190 -2.26 -9.40 0.01
C PHE A 190 -2.67 -8.21 0.87
N GLY A 191 -3.93 -7.77 0.83
CA GLY A 191 -4.44 -6.68 1.68
C GLY A 191 -4.76 -5.43 0.88
N CYS A 192 -5.00 -4.30 1.53
CA CYS A 192 -5.65 -3.17 0.85
C CYS A 192 -4.72 -2.25 0.06
N ILE A 193 -3.42 -2.27 0.36
CA ILE A 193 -2.44 -1.33 -0.19
C ILE A 193 -1.07 -2.01 -0.31
N VAL A 194 -0.36 -1.72 -1.39
CA VAL A 194 0.92 -2.35 -1.71
C VAL A 194 2.06 -1.64 -0.97
N PRO A 195 2.87 -2.35 -0.15
CA PRO A 195 4.06 -1.75 0.45
C PRO A 195 5.15 -1.55 -0.59
N SER A 196 5.44 -0.31 -0.99
CA SER A 196 6.61 -0.02 -1.82
C SER A 196 7.90 -0.18 -1.00
N TYR A 197 9.03 -0.45 -1.67
CA TYR A 197 10.32 -0.50 -0.99
C TYR A 197 10.62 0.81 -0.23
N ALA A 198 10.28 1.97 -0.83
CA ALA A 198 10.48 3.26 -0.18
C ALA A 198 9.69 3.38 1.13
N ALA A 199 8.46 2.85 1.18
CA ALA A 199 7.64 2.85 2.38
C ALA A 199 8.18 1.92 3.48
N LEU A 200 8.58 0.70 3.10
CA LEU A 200 9.21 -0.24 4.02
C LEU A 200 10.52 0.32 4.57
N HIS A 201 11.33 0.95 3.72
CA HIS A 201 12.57 1.62 4.11
C HIS A 201 12.32 2.73 5.14
N VAL A 202 11.30 3.56 4.94
CA VAL A 202 10.91 4.63 5.87
C VAL A 202 10.58 4.04 7.25
N LEU A 203 9.70 3.04 7.31
CA LEU A 203 9.31 2.37 8.55
C LEU A 203 10.51 1.72 9.24
N ALA A 204 11.33 0.99 8.47
CA ALA A 204 12.55 0.37 8.98
C ALA A 204 13.51 1.42 9.55
N LYS A 205 13.68 2.56 8.87
CA LYS A 205 14.54 3.67 9.30
C LYS A 205 14.03 4.36 10.57
N LEU A 206 12.73 4.60 10.66
CA LEU A 206 12.08 5.19 11.84
C LEU A 206 12.20 4.30 13.09
N ALA A 207 12.26 2.99 12.89
CA ALA A 207 12.43 2.00 13.96
C ALA A 207 13.88 1.84 14.43
N GLN A 208 14.87 2.21 13.62
CA GLN A 208 16.27 2.12 14.02
C GLN A 208 16.59 3.15 15.12
N PRO A 209 17.41 2.79 16.12
CA PRO A 209 17.90 3.75 17.10
C PRO A 209 18.87 4.74 16.46
N SER A 210 19.00 5.93 17.05
CA SER A 210 19.93 6.97 16.58
C SER A 210 21.37 6.49 16.69
N LYS A 211 22.25 6.78 15.74
CA LYS A 211 23.65 6.30 15.78
C LYS A 211 24.57 7.32 16.48
N PRO A 212 25.57 6.87 17.26
CA PRO A 212 25.77 5.50 17.77
C PRO A 212 24.87 5.23 18.99
N SER A 213 24.02 4.20 18.97
CA SER A 213 23.21 3.81 20.13
C SER A 213 23.25 2.30 20.37
N LYS A 214 23.26 1.94 21.66
CA LYS A 214 23.12 0.55 22.11
C LYS A 214 21.64 0.16 22.31
N GLU A 215 20.72 1.12 22.27
CA GLU A 215 19.30 0.90 22.48
C GLU A 215 18.72 -0.12 21.50
N PRO A 216 17.71 -0.89 21.91
CA PRO A 216 17.00 -1.79 21.01
C PRO A 216 16.33 -1.01 19.88
N VAL A 217 15.93 -1.72 18.82
CA VAL A 217 15.01 -1.15 17.83
C VAL A 217 13.70 -0.78 18.49
N ARG A 218 13.07 0.26 18.00
CA ARG A 218 11.72 0.63 18.39
C ARG A 218 10.75 -0.37 17.76
N PRO A 219 9.85 -0.99 18.54
CA PRO A 219 8.83 -1.86 17.96
C PRO A 219 7.94 -1.10 16.97
N ILE A 220 7.64 -1.73 15.84
CA ILE A 220 6.60 -1.28 14.89
C ILE A 220 5.32 -2.03 15.22
N LEU A 221 4.28 -1.31 15.61
CA LEU A 221 2.96 -1.85 15.95
C LEU A 221 2.05 -1.69 14.72
N ASP A 222 1.85 -2.77 13.96
CA ASP A 222 0.93 -2.83 12.83
C ASP A 222 -0.48 -3.13 13.36
N ILE A 223 -1.22 -2.08 13.73
CA ILE A 223 -2.54 -2.19 14.37
C ILE A 223 -3.64 -2.15 13.32
N GLY A 224 -4.51 -3.17 13.32
CA GLY A 224 -5.44 -3.41 12.21
C GLY A 224 -4.72 -4.07 11.03
N SER A 225 -3.72 -4.90 11.31
CA SER A 225 -2.84 -5.51 10.30
C SER A 225 -3.56 -6.37 9.25
N GLY A 226 -4.82 -6.75 9.49
CA GLY A 226 -5.62 -7.57 8.59
C GLY A 226 -4.98 -8.93 8.35
N ASN A 227 -4.39 -9.13 7.17
CA ASN A 227 -3.67 -10.35 6.85
C ASN A 227 -2.18 -10.34 7.25
N GLY A 228 -1.65 -9.20 7.69
CA GLY A 228 -0.26 -9.04 8.10
C GLY A 228 0.74 -9.03 6.94
N TYR A 229 0.34 -8.74 5.69
CA TYR A 229 1.30 -8.66 4.58
C TYR A 229 2.36 -7.57 4.79
N TRP A 230 1.98 -6.40 5.29
CA TRP A 230 2.94 -5.34 5.64
C TRP A 230 3.90 -5.78 6.74
N THR A 231 3.38 -6.38 7.81
CA THR A 231 4.21 -7.00 8.86
C THR A 231 5.19 -8.03 8.26
N PHE A 232 4.71 -8.94 7.41
CA PHE A 232 5.54 -9.96 6.77
C PHE A 232 6.66 -9.32 5.92
N MET A 233 6.33 -8.32 5.10
CA MET A 233 7.32 -7.62 4.26
C MET A 233 8.34 -6.83 5.09
N LEU A 234 7.95 -6.22 6.21
CA LEU A 234 8.88 -5.53 7.11
C LEU A 234 9.85 -6.52 7.79
N ARG A 235 9.35 -7.69 8.22
CA ARG A 235 10.21 -8.74 8.83
C ARG A 235 11.25 -9.29 7.85
N HIS A 236 10.95 -9.24 6.55
CA HIS A 236 11.85 -9.65 5.45
C HIS A 236 12.63 -8.50 4.82
N PHE A 237 12.50 -7.28 5.37
CA PHE A 237 13.16 -6.13 4.79
C PHE A 237 14.70 -6.22 4.99
N PRO A 238 15.52 -5.97 3.95
CA PRO A 238 16.97 -6.06 4.03
C PRO A 238 17.54 -4.86 4.82
N VAL A 239 17.51 -4.93 6.15
CA VAL A 239 17.89 -3.84 7.06
C VAL A 239 19.36 -3.42 6.91
N GLU A 240 20.22 -4.30 6.43
CA GLU A 240 21.62 -4.00 6.09
C GLU A 240 21.74 -2.89 5.03
N GLU A 241 20.74 -2.73 4.17
CA GLU A 241 20.70 -1.66 3.16
C GLU A 241 20.47 -0.26 3.77
N LEU A 242 20.01 -0.18 5.02
CA LEU A 242 19.91 1.09 5.78
C LEU A 242 21.30 1.65 6.15
N GLY A 243 22.35 0.83 5.98
CA GLY A 243 23.76 1.12 6.24
C GLY A 243 24.16 0.98 7.71
N GLY A 244 25.45 0.73 7.98
CA GLY A 244 26.04 0.60 9.32
C GLY A 244 25.52 -0.62 10.11
N ALA A 245 25.63 -0.58 11.45
CA ALA A 245 25.15 -1.63 12.35
C ALA A 245 23.61 -1.58 12.55
N ALA A 246 22.85 -1.62 11.44
CA ALA A 246 21.39 -1.71 11.50
C ALA A 246 20.98 -3.03 12.16
N LYS A 247 19.93 -2.97 12.98
CA LYS A 247 19.42 -4.10 13.75
C LYS A 247 18.16 -4.66 13.10
N ALA A 248 17.91 -5.96 13.28
CA ALA A 248 16.67 -6.60 12.88
C ALA A 248 15.46 -5.86 13.47
N LEU A 249 14.38 -5.74 12.70
CA LEU A 249 13.17 -5.03 13.12
C LEU A 249 12.36 -5.89 14.11
N ASP A 250 11.73 -5.24 15.08
CA ASP A 250 10.66 -5.81 15.90
C ASP A 250 9.33 -5.30 15.33
N VAL A 251 8.57 -6.19 14.68
CA VAL A 251 7.30 -5.86 14.01
C VAL A 251 6.20 -6.76 14.54
N ARG A 252 5.14 -6.14 15.08
CA ARG A 252 4.06 -6.84 15.78
C ARG A 252 2.74 -6.59 15.07
N ALA A 253 2.19 -7.64 14.49
CA ALA A 253 0.85 -7.62 13.90
C ALA A 253 -0.21 -7.71 15.01
N VAL A 254 -1.12 -6.75 15.03
CA VAL A 254 -2.26 -6.71 15.95
C VAL A 254 -3.53 -6.55 15.14
N ASP A 255 -4.52 -7.41 15.37
CA ASP A 255 -5.81 -7.34 14.67
C ASP A 255 -6.92 -7.95 15.52
N SER A 256 -8.14 -7.44 15.41
CA SER A 256 -9.30 -7.98 16.16
C SER A 256 -9.84 -9.28 15.55
N GLY A 257 -9.43 -9.63 14.33
CA GLY A 257 -9.88 -10.80 13.59
C GLY A 257 -11.20 -10.59 12.85
N LEU A 258 -11.75 -9.38 12.75
CA LEU A 258 -13.05 -9.15 12.09
C LEU A 258 -13.04 -9.47 10.57
N SER A 259 -11.87 -9.62 9.96
CA SER A 259 -11.69 -9.94 8.54
C SER A 259 -11.14 -11.36 8.31
N GLU A 260 -11.67 -12.39 8.99
CA GLU A 260 -11.19 -13.80 8.88
C GLU A 260 -11.27 -14.41 7.47
N TYR A 261 -11.91 -13.72 6.51
CA TYR A 261 -11.99 -14.15 5.12
C TYR A 261 -10.69 -13.96 4.32
N ARG A 262 -9.61 -13.42 4.90
CA ARG A 262 -8.32 -13.16 4.21
C ARG A 262 -7.29 -14.26 4.46
N VAL A 263 -6.35 -14.43 3.55
CA VAL A 263 -5.15 -15.27 3.73
C VAL A 263 -4.28 -14.67 4.82
N SER A 264 -3.75 -15.44 5.77
CA SER A 264 -2.82 -14.90 6.79
C SER A 264 -1.37 -15.06 6.35
N TRP A 265 -0.62 -13.97 6.28
CA TRP A 265 0.83 -13.99 5.96
C TRP A 265 1.72 -14.22 7.16
N VAL A 266 1.23 -13.86 8.35
CA VAL A 266 1.88 -14.12 9.63
C VAL A 266 0.95 -14.93 10.52
N ARG A 267 1.52 -15.85 11.32
CA ARG A 267 0.74 -16.77 12.17
C ARG A 267 0.61 -16.28 13.61
N ASP A 268 1.47 -15.35 14.00
CA ASP A 268 1.62 -14.79 15.34
C ASP A 268 0.89 -13.45 15.53
N THR A 269 -0.12 -13.14 14.69
CA THR A 269 -0.97 -11.96 14.89
C THR A 269 -1.62 -12.00 16.27
N VAL A 270 -1.39 -10.95 17.06
CA VAL A 270 -2.01 -10.79 18.37
C VAL A 270 -3.48 -10.43 18.17
N ARG A 271 -4.38 -11.35 18.53
CA ARG A 271 -5.83 -11.21 18.36
C ARG A 271 -6.45 -10.40 19.48
N VAL A 272 -6.47 -9.08 19.33
CA VAL A 272 -7.01 -8.15 20.33
C VAL A 272 -7.43 -6.84 19.67
N ASP A 273 -8.31 -6.09 20.34
CA ASP A 273 -8.62 -4.71 19.95
C ASP A 273 -7.37 -3.81 20.04
N GLY A 274 -7.20 -2.91 19.08
CA GLY A 274 -6.01 -2.07 18.96
C GLY A 274 -5.80 -1.12 20.14
N VAL A 275 -6.86 -0.54 20.70
CA VAL A 275 -6.77 0.35 21.87
C VAL A 275 -6.34 -0.46 23.09
N LYS A 276 -6.97 -1.62 23.31
CA LYS A 276 -6.60 -2.52 24.42
C LYS A 276 -5.15 -2.99 24.32
N TYR A 277 -4.64 -3.23 23.12
CA TYR A 277 -3.23 -3.57 22.93
C TYR A 277 -2.32 -2.41 23.32
N LEU A 278 -2.62 -1.18 22.89
CA LEU A 278 -1.86 0.01 23.27
C LEU A 278 -1.86 0.22 24.79
N GLU A 279 -3.01 0.08 25.46
CA GLU A 279 -3.12 0.15 26.93
C GLU A 279 -2.20 -0.87 27.62
N SER A 280 -2.13 -2.10 27.10
CA SER A 280 -1.23 -3.14 27.61
C SER A 280 0.27 -2.87 27.35
N MET A 281 0.57 -1.91 26.47
CA MET A 281 1.91 -1.53 26.03
C MET A 281 2.26 -0.09 26.44
N GLU A 282 1.73 0.38 27.57
CA GLU A 282 1.97 1.74 28.11
C GLU A 282 1.66 2.85 27.08
N GLY A 283 0.54 2.70 26.36
CA GLY A 283 0.13 3.61 25.28
C GLY A 283 1.00 3.50 24.02
N GLY A 284 1.89 2.52 23.91
CA GLY A 284 2.82 2.39 22.79
C GLY A 284 4.00 3.37 22.85
N LYS A 285 4.37 3.87 24.04
CA LYS A 285 5.57 4.69 24.24
C LYS A 285 6.81 4.02 23.64
N GLY A 286 7.66 4.82 23.02
CA GLY A 286 8.87 4.33 22.35
C GLY A 286 8.63 3.54 21.05
N CYS A 287 7.38 3.24 20.68
CA CYS A 287 7.07 2.47 19.47
C CYS A 287 6.84 3.37 18.24
N VAL A 288 6.75 2.74 17.07
CA VAL A 288 6.22 3.33 15.83
C VAL A 288 4.83 2.72 15.61
N LEU A 289 3.79 3.55 15.56
CA LEU A 289 2.46 3.10 15.18
C LEU A 289 2.35 3.02 13.66
N LEU A 290 1.95 1.87 13.13
CA LEU A 290 1.62 1.67 11.73
C LEU A 290 0.12 1.35 11.60
N LEU A 291 -0.58 2.16 10.81
CA LEU A 291 -1.97 1.92 10.42
C LEU A 291 -2.04 1.73 8.90
N VAL A 292 -2.39 0.52 8.47
CA VAL A 292 -2.51 0.17 7.05
C VAL A 292 -3.98 0.13 6.65
N TYR A 293 -4.39 1.07 5.80
CA TYR A 293 -5.74 1.22 5.29
C TYR A 293 -6.80 1.22 6.40
N PRO A 294 -6.65 2.04 7.45
CA PRO A 294 -7.50 1.97 8.64
C PRO A 294 -8.96 2.33 8.29
N GLN A 295 -9.91 1.77 9.04
CA GLN A 295 -11.33 1.93 8.74
C GLN A 295 -11.80 3.39 8.87
N ALA A 296 -12.47 3.90 7.84
CA ALA A 296 -13.07 5.24 7.88
C ALA A 296 -14.30 5.33 8.82
N THR A 297 -14.94 4.19 9.10
CA THR A 297 -16.19 4.13 9.88
C THR A 297 -15.96 3.41 11.22
N GLY A 298 -16.91 3.54 12.15
CA GLY A 298 -16.86 2.87 13.47
C GLY A 298 -15.88 3.50 14.48
N GLY A 299 -15.20 4.59 14.10
CA GLY A 299 -14.31 5.36 14.97
C GLY A 299 -13.01 4.63 15.34
N PHE A 300 -12.66 3.54 14.65
CA PHE A 300 -11.45 2.78 14.91
C PHE A 300 -10.19 3.66 14.82
N THR A 301 -10.01 4.36 13.70
CA THR A 301 -8.82 5.19 13.45
C THR A 301 -8.66 6.26 14.53
N GLU A 302 -9.73 7.01 14.82
CA GLU A 302 -9.72 8.03 15.87
C GLU A 302 -9.30 7.46 17.22
N LYS A 303 -9.95 6.37 17.66
CA LYS A 303 -9.70 5.78 18.99
C LYS A 303 -8.26 5.32 19.14
N VAL A 304 -7.70 4.67 18.12
CA VAL A 304 -6.30 4.20 18.14
C VAL A 304 -5.34 5.39 18.14
N LEU A 305 -5.58 6.41 17.30
CA LEU A 305 -4.73 7.60 17.24
C LEU A 305 -4.73 8.38 18.57
N ARG A 306 -5.87 8.49 19.26
CA ARG A 306 -5.96 9.14 20.57
C ARG A 306 -5.33 8.33 21.69
N ALA A 307 -5.38 7.00 21.62
CA ALA A 307 -4.78 6.11 22.61
C ALA A 307 -3.26 5.98 22.48
N PHE A 308 -2.68 6.40 21.35
CA PHE A 308 -1.25 6.28 21.11
C PHE A 308 -0.45 7.41 21.79
N GLU A 309 0.42 7.03 22.72
CA GLU A 309 1.31 7.92 23.48
C GLU A 309 2.75 7.96 22.95
N GLY A 310 3.07 7.17 21.90
CA GLY A 310 4.39 7.22 21.26
C GLY A 310 4.61 8.49 20.42
N ASP A 311 5.73 8.51 19.67
CA ASP A 311 6.21 9.73 19.00
C ASP A 311 6.19 9.67 17.47
N VAL A 312 5.86 8.52 16.89
CA VAL A 312 5.84 8.32 15.43
C VAL A 312 4.59 7.57 15.04
N ILE A 313 3.80 8.20 14.19
CA ILE A 313 2.60 7.62 13.57
C ILE A 313 2.87 7.51 12.08
N VAL A 314 2.62 6.34 11.52
CA VAL A 314 2.69 6.08 10.09
C VAL A 314 1.34 5.56 9.62
N VAL A 315 0.76 6.22 8.63
CA VAL A 315 -0.50 5.79 8.01
C VAL A 315 -0.26 5.51 6.54
N ALA A 316 -0.63 4.32 6.07
CA ALA A 316 -0.67 3.99 4.65
C ALA A 316 -2.14 3.89 4.22
N GLY A 317 -2.63 4.84 3.42
CA GLY A 317 -4.04 4.90 3.05
C GLY A 317 -4.31 5.94 1.96
N THR A 318 -5.58 6.26 1.76
CA THR A 318 -5.99 7.21 0.71
C THR A 318 -5.48 8.61 1.01
N GLN A 319 -4.88 9.25 0.00
CA GLN A 319 -4.38 10.62 0.09
C GLN A 319 -5.28 11.66 -0.59
N ASN A 320 -6.41 11.22 -1.14
CA ASN A 320 -7.51 12.08 -1.53
C ASN A 320 -8.67 12.00 -0.51
N GLY A 321 -9.58 12.98 -0.56
CA GLY A 321 -10.72 13.09 0.34
C GLY A 321 -11.91 12.20 -0.04
N ASN A 322 -11.68 10.98 -0.53
CA ASN A 322 -12.75 10.11 -1.03
C ASN A 322 -13.49 9.33 0.07
N GLY A 323 -13.01 9.42 1.32
CA GLY A 323 -13.65 8.82 2.50
C GLY A 323 -13.49 7.30 2.65
N PHE A 324 -12.59 6.65 1.88
CA PHE A 324 -12.43 5.18 1.98
C PHE A 324 -11.54 4.73 3.15
N THR A 325 -10.63 5.57 3.64
CA THR A 325 -9.71 5.21 4.73
C THR A 325 -9.57 6.31 5.76
N GLY A 326 -9.32 5.90 7.02
CA GLY A 326 -9.07 6.80 8.13
C GLY A 326 -10.33 7.48 8.65
N PHE A 327 -10.91 8.36 7.82
CA PHE A 327 -12.06 9.20 8.12
C PHE A 327 -12.95 9.35 6.89
N THR A 328 -14.25 9.58 7.09
CA THR A 328 -15.24 9.66 6.00
C THR A 328 -15.26 11.01 5.29
N ASP A 329 -14.89 12.07 5.99
CA ASP A 329 -15.19 13.46 5.67
C ASP A 329 -13.96 14.35 5.57
N VAL A 330 -12.80 13.84 5.98
CA VAL A 330 -11.55 14.59 6.08
C VAL A 330 -10.38 13.68 5.76
N ARG A 331 -9.26 14.23 5.28
CA ARG A 331 -8.05 13.43 5.09
C ARG A 331 -7.35 13.16 6.41
N VAL A 332 -6.54 12.11 6.46
CA VAL A 332 -5.82 11.74 7.69
C VAL A 332 -4.89 12.85 8.19
N ASP A 333 -4.21 13.55 7.28
CA ASP A 333 -3.30 14.64 7.65
C ASP A 333 -4.04 15.88 8.18
N GLU A 334 -5.16 16.24 7.56
CA GLU A 334 -6.04 17.31 8.04
C GLU A 334 -6.62 16.97 9.42
N TRP A 335 -7.04 15.72 9.64
CA TRP A 335 -7.55 15.30 10.95
C TRP A 335 -6.46 15.33 12.02
N VAL A 336 -5.26 14.80 11.73
CA VAL A 336 -4.13 14.79 12.68
C VAL A 336 -3.71 16.22 13.03
N GLU A 337 -3.62 17.13 12.05
CA GLU A 337 -3.30 18.54 12.30
C GLU A 337 -4.33 19.21 13.21
N GLY A 338 -5.62 18.98 12.98
CA GLY A 338 -6.70 19.55 13.79
C GLY A 338 -6.88 18.94 15.18
N ASN A 339 -6.48 17.69 15.40
CA ASN A 339 -6.81 16.94 16.62
C ASN A 339 -5.60 16.54 17.48
N LEU A 340 -4.41 16.39 16.88
CA LEU A 340 -3.20 15.93 17.56
C LEU A 340 -2.10 17.00 17.47
N GLY A 341 -2.32 18.18 18.06
CA GLY A 341 -1.43 19.34 17.94
C GLY A 341 0.03 19.13 18.38
N ALA A 342 0.34 18.02 19.06
CA ALA A 342 1.69 17.61 19.39
C ALA A 342 2.45 16.97 18.21
N PHE A 343 1.75 16.56 17.15
CA PHE A 343 2.32 15.93 15.96
C PHE A 343 2.40 16.91 14.79
N GLU A 344 3.36 16.66 13.90
CA GLU A 344 3.47 17.34 12.62
C GLU A 344 3.67 16.32 11.49
N LEU A 345 3.14 16.60 10.30
CA LEU A 345 3.40 15.80 9.11
C LEU A 345 4.83 16.05 8.64
N THR A 346 5.68 15.03 8.67
CA THR A 346 7.08 15.15 8.27
C THR A 346 7.41 14.49 6.94
N LEU A 347 6.59 13.53 6.51
CA LEU A 347 6.75 12.89 5.20
C LEU A 347 5.37 12.50 4.66
N ARG A 348 5.13 12.81 3.38
CA ARG A 348 4.05 12.24 2.57
C ARG A 348 4.62 11.79 1.24
N ILE A 349 4.52 10.50 0.94
CA ILE A 349 4.95 9.94 -0.35
C ILE A 349 3.82 9.16 -1.02
N PRO A 350 3.72 9.17 -2.35
CA PRO A 350 2.75 8.33 -3.05
C PRO A 350 3.07 6.84 -2.83
N LEU A 351 2.02 6.03 -2.80
CA LEU A 351 2.09 4.57 -2.80
C LEU A 351 1.50 4.01 -4.10
N PRO A 352 1.86 2.75 -4.45
CA PRO A 352 1.25 2.07 -5.59
C PRO A 352 -0.26 2.03 -5.40
N SER A 353 -0.98 2.79 -6.24
CA SER A 353 -2.42 2.97 -6.10
C SER A 353 -3.15 2.01 -7.03
N PHE A 354 -4.23 1.43 -6.55
CA PHE A 354 -5.13 0.66 -7.41
C PHE A 354 -5.87 1.57 -8.40
N ALA A 355 -6.38 1.00 -9.49
CA ALA A 355 -7.13 1.76 -10.48
C ALA A 355 -8.34 2.45 -9.83
N GLY A 356 -8.47 3.76 -10.02
CA GLY A 356 -9.49 4.59 -9.37
C GLY A 356 -9.22 4.92 -7.89
N LYS A 357 -8.00 4.69 -7.40
CA LYS A 357 -7.56 5.03 -6.03
C LYS A 357 -6.36 5.96 -6.05
N ASP A 358 -6.16 6.67 -4.95
CA ASP A 358 -5.03 7.59 -4.77
C ASP A 358 -4.48 7.36 -3.37
N GLU A 359 -3.37 6.64 -3.29
CA GLU A 359 -2.82 6.08 -2.05
C GLU A 359 -1.49 6.74 -1.69
N GLY A 360 -1.26 6.97 -0.39
CA GLY A 360 -0.07 7.61 0.14
C GLY A 360 0.35 7.06 1.49
N LEU A 361 1.64 7.25 1.80
CA LEU A 361 2.22 7.02 3.12
C LEU A 361 2.40 8.36 3.80
N PHE A 362 1.85 8.50 5.00
CA PHE A 362 1.96 9.67 5.86
C PHE A 362 2.81 9.31 7.06
N VAL A 363 3.79 10.15 7.40
CA VAL A 363 4.56 10.04 8.63
C VAL A 363 4.33 11.30 9.43
N PHE A 364 3.85 11.12 10.65
CA PHE A 364 3.72 12.17 11.63
C PHE A 364 4.70 11.91 12.77
N GLN A 365 5.43 12.95 13.17
CA GLN A 365 6.35 12.87 14.29
C GLN A 365 5.94 13.88 15.35
N ARG A 366 6.09 13.51 16.61
CA ARG A 366 5.86 14.44 17.72
C ARG A 366 6.88 15.57 17.65
N ARG A 367 6.42 16.81 17.77
CA ARG A 367 7.27 18.01 17.79
C ARG A 367 8.24 17.91 18.97
N LYS A 368 9.52 18.18 18.72
CA LYS A 368 10.49 18.34 19.79
C LYS A 368 10.19 19.65 20.50
N LEU A 369 9.93 19.58 21.81
CA LEU A 369 9.75 20.77 22.66
C LEU A 369 11.05 21.57 22.78
#